data_AF-A0A534SPY5-F1
#
_entry.id   AF-A0A534SPY5-F1
#
_cell.length_a   1.000
_cell.length_b   1.000
_cell.length_c   1.000
_cell.angle_alpha   90.00
_cell.angle_beta   90.00
_cell.angle_gamma   90.00
#
_symmetry.space_group_name_H-M   'P 1'
#
loop_
_entity.id
_entity.type
_entity.pdbx_description
1 polymer ?
#
loop_
_entity_poly.entity_id
_entity_poly.type
_entity_poly.pdbx_seq_one_letter_code
_entity_poly.pdbx_strand_id
1 'polypeptide(L)'
;MLYLPDYARALRCIGQALQNQKVEVFELESRAQEFRLQYGDPNPPYTALKEISFSLEELEILDREGQARRGQSNAGIRFDSVAEMLRAVGGYINNKRAHLRRVNNGYTSMSDDPVVEIEYETRTGVQLENLTVSFLREASVNMYKRRTRLSDPVSIFARQS
;
A
#
# COMPACT_ATOMS: atom_id res chain seq x y z
N MET A 1 11.91 -16.82 -13.51
CA MET A 1 11.26 -16.72 -12.19
C MET A 1 11.02 -15.23 -11.95
N LEU A 2 9.82 -14.74 -12.26
CA LEU A 2 9.48 -13.31 -12.13
C LEU A 2 9.46 -12.98 -10.64
N TYR A 3 10.26 -12.01 -10.23
CA TYR A 3 10.33 -11.54 -8.84
C TYR A 3 8.93 -11.10 -8.41
N LEU A 4 8.39 -11.73 -7.37
CA LEU A 4 7.21 -11.22 -6.71
C LEU A 4 7.55 -9.86 -6.11
N PRO A 5 6.80 -8.80 -6.46
CA PRO A 5 7.02 -7.50 -5.84
C PRO A 5 6.77 -7.63 -4.33
N ASP A 6 7.67 -7.06 -3.54
CA ASP A 6 7.37 -6.70 -2.16
C ASP A 6 6.14 -5.78 -2.20
N TYR A 7 4.95 -6.32 -1.88
CA TYR A 7 3.69 -5.58 -2.00
C TYR A 7 3.71 -4.33 -1.11
N ALA A 8 4.31 -4.40 0.08
CA ALA A 8 4.44 -3.23 0.96
C ALA A 8 5.24 -2.09 0.31
N ARG A 9 6.24 -2.42 -0.51
CA ARG A 9 7.03 -1.44 -1.28
C ARG A 9 6.26 -0.93 -2.49
N ALA A 10 5.71 -1.83 -3.31
CA ALA A 10 4.96 -1.51 -4.51
C ALA A 10 3.74 -0.65 -4.20
N LEU A 11 2.88 -1.10 -3.30
CA LEU A 11 1.65 -0.42 -2.93
C LEU A 11 1.91 0.92 -2.22
N ARG A 12 3.02 1.06 -1.48
CA ARG A 12 3.45 2.37 -0.97
C ARG A 12 3.73 3.35 -2.11
N CYS A 13 4.47 2.92 -3.14
CA CYS A 13 4.82 3.80 -4.27
C CYS A 13 3.57 4.21 -5.05
N ILE A 14 2.65 3.27 -5.29
CA ILE A 14 1.34 3.54 -5.87
C ILE A 14 0.58 4.55 -5.01
N GLY A 15 0.46 4.33 -3.71
CA GLY A 15 -0.27 5.24 -2.83
C GLY A 15 0.32 6.64 -2.75
N GLN A 16 1.65 6.78 -2.88
CA GLN A 16 2.28 8.10 -3.02
C GLN A 16 1.91 8.79 -4.34
N ALA A 17 1.85 8.04 -5.45
CA ALA A 17 1.42 8.58 -6.75
C ALA A 17 -0.06 9.02 -6.70
N LEU A 18 -0.94 8.20 -6.13
CA LEU A 18 -2.37 8.51 -5.97
C LEU A 18 -2.57 9.75 -5.09
N GLN A 19 -1.82 9.87 -3.99
CA GLN A 19 -1.90 11.02 -3.11
C GLN A 19 -1.50 12.33 -3.82
N ASN A 20 -0.48 12.29 -4.69
CA ASN A 20 -0.11 13.45 -5.50
C ASN A 20 -1.18 13.81 -6.53
N GLN A 21 -1.92 12.82 -7.03
CA GLN A 21 -3.04 12.99 -7.97
C GLN A 21 -4.38 13.28 -7.27
N LYS A 22 -4.41 13.32 -5.94
CA LYS A 22 -5.61 13.46 -5.10
C LYS A 22 -6.69 12.40 -5.39
N VAL A 23 -6.25 11.18 -5.69
CA VAL A 23 -7.13 10.02 -5.85
C VAL A 23 -7.34 9.38 -4.47
N GLU A 24 -8.57 9.45 -3.98
CA GLU A 24 -8.94 8.92 -2.66
C GLU A 24 -9.72 7.62 -2.74
N VAL A 25 -10.51 7.41 -3.80
CA VAL A 25 -11.33 6.21 -4.03
C VAL A 25 -10.89 5.53 -5.30
N PHE A 26 -10.60 4.24 -5.22
CA PHE A 26 -10.09 3.44 -6.31
C PHE A 26 -10.35 1.94 -6.13
N GLU A 27 -10.25 1.24 -7.25
CA GLU A 27 -10.05 -0.20 -7.30
C GLU A 27 -8.70 -0.49 -7.95
N LEU A 28 -7.89 -1.32 -7.32
CA LEU A 28 -6.57 -1.73 -7.78
C LEU A 28 -6.57 -3.24 -8.04
N GLU A 29 -6.19 -3.64 -9.24
CA GLU A 29 -5.91 -5.01 -9.62
C GLU A 29 -4.41 -5.26 -9.72
N SER A 30 -3.98 -6.40 -9.20
CA SER A 30 -2.61 -6.89 -9.31
C SER A 30 -2.52 -7.95 -10.40
N ARG A 31 -1.67 -7.71 -11.41
CA ARG A 31 -1.39 -8.62 -12.52
C ARG A 31 0.08 -9.03 -12.49
N ALA A 32 0.45 -10.01 -13.31
CA ALA A 32 1.78 -10.60 -13.29
C ALA A 32 2.95 -9.60 -13.48
N GLN A 33 2.72 -8.49 -14.20
CA GLN A 33 3.77 -7.50 -14.52
C GLN A 33 3.35 -6.04 -14.27
N GLU A 34 2.17 -5.81 -13.73
CA GLU A 34 1.64 -4.46 -13.56
C GLU A 34 0.55 -4.44 -12.48
N PHE A 35 0.29 -3.24 -11.98
CA PHE A 35 -0.90 -2.91 -11.22
C PHE A 35 -1.77 -2.01 -12.07
N ARG A 36 -3.06 -2.34 -12.18
CA ARG A 36 -4.04 -1.49 -12.86
C ARG A 36 -4.96 -0.89 -11.83
N LEU A 37 -5.30 0.38 -12.00
CA LEU A 37 -6.11 1.11 -11.07
C LEU A 37 -7.21 1.85 -11.80
N GLN A 38 -8.44 1.67 -11.33
CA GLN A 38 -9.62 2.38 -11.79
C GLN A 38 -10.10 3.32 -10.69
N TYR A 39 -10.48 4.53 -11.07
CA TYR A 39 -10.95 5.56 -10.14
C TYR A 39 -11.94 6.50 -10.83
N GLY A 40 -12.79 7.16 -10.06
CA GLY A 40 -13.73 8.14 -10.59
C GLY A 40 -13.00 9.38 -11.12
N ASP A 41 -13.43 9.93 -12.25
CA ASP A 41 -12.89 11.18 -12.76
C ASP A 41 -13.15 12.30 -11.75
N PRO A 42 -12.11 12.95 -11.21
CA PRO A 42 -12.29 14.06 -10.28
C PRO A 42 -12.82 15.34 -10.96
N ASN A 43 -13.02 15.34 -12.28
CA ASN A 43 -13.56 16.47 -13.03
C ASN A 43 -15.06 16.27 -13.33
N PRO A 44 -15.89 17.33 -13.20
CA PRO A 44 -17.26 17.31 -13.68
C PRO A 44 -17.33 16.82 -15.14
N PRO A 45 -18.30 15.96 -15.51
CA PRO A 45 -19.50 15.61 -14.76
C PRO A 45 -19.38 14.44 -13.77
N TYR A 46 -18.17 13.99 -13.39
CA TYR A 46 -17.93 12.88 -12.42
C TYR A 46 -18.50 11.51 -12.85
N THR A 47 -18.81 11.33 -14.14
CA THR A 47 -19.42 10.10 -14.67
C THR A 47 -18.42 9.16 -15.32
N ALA A 48 -17.20 9.62 -15.60
CA ALA A 48 -16.18 8.81 -16.25
C ALA A 48 -15.34 8.05 -15.22
N LEU A 49 -15.01 6.80 -15.54
CA LEU A 49 -13.94 6.07 -14.86
C LEU A 49 -12.63 6.32 -15.61
N LYS A 50 -11.58 6.62 -14.86
CA LYS A 50 -10.22 6.73 -15.37
C LYS A 50 -9.43 5.49 -14.98
N GLU A 51 -8.52 5.09 -15.86
CA GLU A 51 -7.59 4.00 -15.62
C GLU A 51 -6.15 4.54 -15.60
N ILE A 52 -5.35 4.05 -14.66
CA ILE A 52 -3.91 4.24 -14.62
C ILE A 52 -3.25 2.89 -14.35
N SER A 53 -2.14 2.61 -15.03
CA SER A 53 -1.34 1.41 -14.81
C SER A 53 0.05 1.76 -14.30
N PHE A 54 0.61 0.85 -13.50
CA PHE A 54 1.96 0.93 -12.98
C PHE A 54 2.67 -0.38 -13.27
N SER A 55 3.58 -0.38 -14.22
CA SER A 55 4.51 -1.48 -14.47
C SER A 55 5.49 -1.66 -13.31
N LEU A 56 6.11 -2.84 -13.20
CA LEU A 56 7.13 -3.08 -12.19
C LEU A 56 8.34 -2.13 -12.33
N GLU A 57 8.72 -1.77 -13.57
CA GLU A 57 9.81 -0.84 -13.84
C GLU A 57 9.48 0.58 -13.36
N GLU A 58 8.28 1.08 -13.67
CA GLU A 58 7.83 2.39 -13.16
C GLU A 58 7.81 2.43 -11.64
N LEU A 59 7.41 1.34 -10.98
CA LEU A 59 7.45 1.25 -9.52
C LEU A 59 8.88 1.30 -8.96
N GLU A 60 9.85 0.72 -9.66
CA GLU A 60 11.26 0.83 -9.27
C GLU A 60 11.82 2.24 -9.45
N ILE A 61 11.38 2.97 -10.48
CA ILE A 61 11.73 4.38 -10.69
C ILE A 61 11.09 5.22 -9.59
N LEU A 62 9.79 5.07 -9.34
CA LEU A 62 9.07 5.78 -8.28
C LEU A 62 9.66 5.51 -6.89
N ASP A 63 10.08 4.29 -6.60
CA ASP A 63 10.73 3.96 -5.34
C ASP A 63 12.08 4.69 -5.20
N ARG A 64 12.91 4.68 -6.24
CA ARG A 64 14.20 5.40 -6.27
C ARG A 64 14.03 6.89 -6.07
N GLU A 65 13.07 7.51 -6.78
CA GLU A 65 12.74 8.93 -6.59
C GLU A 65 12.24 9.23 -5.19
N GLY A 66 11.36 8.38 -4.66
CA GLY A 66 10.84 8.50 -3.30
C GLY A 66 11.95 8.35 -2.25
N GLN A 67 12.94 7.49 -2.48
CA GLN A 67 14.13 7.37 -1.61
C GLN A 67 14.97 8.65 -1.62
N ALA A 68 15.21 9.24 -2.80
CA ALA A 68 15.98 10.47 -2.92
C ALA A 68 15.31 11.65 -2.19
N ARG A 69 13.98 11.77 -2.26
CA ARG A 69 13.21 12.85 -1.60
C ARG A 69 13.14 12.69 -0.07
N ARG A 70 13.18 11.45 0.45
CA ARG A 70 13.12 11.20 1.91
C ARG A 70 14.30 11.76 2.69
N GLY A 71 15.43 12.04 2.05
CA GLY A 71 16.56 12.73 2.69
C GLY A 71 16.38 14.24 2.87
N GLN A 72 15.31 14.82 2.30
CA GLN A 72 15.15 16.27 2.19
C GLN A 72 13.92 16.82 2.95
N SER A 73 12.92 15.99 3.23
CA SER A 73 11.69 16.43 3.90
C SER A 73 11.56 15.90 5.33
N ASN A 74 11.59 16.79 6.33
CA ASN A 74 11.32 16.52 7.75
C ASN A 74 9.81 16.32 8.06
N ALA A 75 8.98 16.02 7.05
CA ALA A 75 7.56 15.82 7.25
C ALA A 75 7.32 14.51 8.00
N GLY A 76 6.74 14.59 9.20
CA GLY A 76 6.38 13.41 10.01
C GLY A 76 5.47 12.45 9.26
N ILE A 77 5.51 11.16 9.62
CA ILE A 77 4.71 10.13 8.96
C ILE A 77 3.22 10.34 9.25
N ARG A 78 2.45 10.50 8.17
CA ARG A 78 0.99 10.53 8.18
C ARG A 78 0.44 9.11 8.04
N PHE A 79 0.20 8.45 9.17
CA PHE A 79 -0.31 7.07 9.22
C PHE A 79 -1.74 6.91 8.67
N ASP A 80 -2.45 8.01 8.47
CA ASP A 80 -3.77 8.14 7.84
C ASP A 80 -3.72 8.29 6.31
N SER A 81 -2.52 8.43 5.72
CA SER A 81 -2.39 8.64 4.28
C SER A 81 -2.70 7.39 3.45
N VAL A 82 -3.17 7.59 2.22
CA VAL A 82 -3.36 6.51 1.23
C VAL A 82 -2.09 5.69 1.03
N ALA A 83 -0.92 6.34 1.03
CA ALA A 83 0.38 5.67 0.94
C ALA A 83 0.64 4.71 2.11
N GLU A 84 0.36 5.12 3.35
CA GLU A 84 0.58 4.26 4.51
C GLU A 84 -0.50 3.17 4.63
N MET A 85 -1.75 3.46 4.26
CA MET A 85 -2.82 2.47 4.19
C MET A 85 -2.48 1.35 3.18
N LEU A 86 -2.11 1.72 1.96
CA LEU A 86 -1.71 0.76 0.92
C LEU A 86 -0.42 0.00 1.29
N ARG A 87 0.53 0.66 1.96
CA ARG A 87 1.72 0.00 2.52
C ARG A 87 1.33 -1.07 3.54
N ALA A 88 0.39 -0.79 4.43
CA ALA A 88 -0.09 -1.75 5.43
C ALA A 88 -0.79 -2.94 4.78
N VAL A 89 -1.65 -2.71 3.78
CA VAL A 89 -2.25 -3.78 2.96
C VAL A 89 -1.16 -4.65 2.34
N GLY A 90 -0.13 -4.05 1.73
CA GLY A 90 0.97 -4.80 1.14
C GLY A 90 1.77 -5.59 2.16
N GLY A 91 2.01 -5.02 3.34
CA GLY A 91 2.64 -5.72 4.47
C GLY A 91 1.82 -6.92 4.95
N TYR A 92 0.50 -6.78 4.98
CA TYR A 92 -0.43 -7.84 5.34
C TYR A 92 -0.37 -9.03 4.36
N ILE A 93 -0.42 -8.74 3.05
CA ILE A 93 -0.29 -9.77 2.00
C ILE A 93 1.08 -10.47 2.05
N ASN A 94 2.16 -9.69 2.19
CA ASN A 94 3.52 -10.24 2.33
C ASN A 94 3.63 -11.21 3.52
N ASN A 95 3.06 -10.84 4.67
CA ASN A 95 3.09 -11.68 5.87
C ASN A 95 2.32 -12.99 5.68
N LYS A 96 1.21 -12.96 4.93
CA LYS A 96 0.46 -14.17 4.56
C LYS A 96 1.15 -15.01 3.48
N ARG A 97 2.20 -14.49 2.83
CA ARG A 97 2.84 -15.10 1.65
C ARG A 97 1.81 -15.39 0.56
N ALA A 98 0.89 -14.44 0.37
CA ALA A 98 -0.22 -14.51 -0.56
C ALA A 98 0.07 -13.75 -1.86
N HIS A 99 -0.72 -14.02 -2.90
CA HIS A 99 -0.73 -13.23 -4.13
C HIS A 99 -1.92 -12.29 -4.11
N LEU A 100 -1.66 -10.98 -4.09
CA LEU A 100 -2.72 -9.99 -4.20
C LEU A 100 -3.39 -10.09 -5.56
N ARG A 101 -4.73 -10.01 -5.58
CA ARG A 101 -5.53 -9.92 -6.79
C ARG A 101 -6.22 -8.56 -6.89
N ARG A 102 -6.88 -8.10 -5.82
CA ARG A 102 -7.66 -6.86 -5.81
C ARG A 102 -7.57 -6.12 -4.48
N VAL A 103 -7.59 -4.79 -4.53
CA VAL A 103 -7.81 -3.88 -3.39
C VAL A 103 -8.88 -2.88 -3.79
N ASN A 104 -9.91 -2.69 -2.99
CA ASN A 104 -10.96 -1.70 -3.24
C ASN A 104 -11.28 -0.93 -1.95
N ASN A 105 -11.34 0.40 -2.04
CA ASN A 105 -11.68 1.27 -0.92
C ASN A 105 -12.88 2.19 -1.20
N GLY A 106 -13.74 1.85 -2.16
CA GLY A 106 -14.89 2.65 -2.57
C GLY A 106 -16.15 2.46 -1.74
N TYR A 107 -16.24 1.42 -0.91
CA TYR A 107 -17.42 1.13 -0.07
C TYR A 107 -17.32 1.73 1.34
N THR A 108 -16.41 2.68 1.56
CA THR A 108 -16.04 3.20 2.89
C THR A 108 -17.08 4.11 3.56
N SER A 109 -18.19 4.46 2.89
CA SER A 109 -19.05 5.57 3.32
C SER A 109 -20.25 5.17 4.21
N MET A 110 -20.30 3.96 4.78
CA MET A 110 -21.47 3.47 5.53
C MET A 110 -21.18 2.94 6.95
N SER A 111 -19.95 3.02 7.45
CA SER A 111 -19.58 2.54 8.81
C SER A 111 -18.74 3.56 9.59
N ASP A 112 -18.79 3.49 10.92
CA ASP A 112 -17.95 4.30 11.82
C ASP A 112 -16.46 4.02 11.66
N ASP A 113 -16.11 2.82 11.18
CA ASP A 113 -14.75 2.43 10.79
C ASP A 113 -14.78 1.93 9.33
N PRO A 114 -14.32 2.74 8.37
CA PRO A 114 -14.31 2.37 6.96
C PRO A 114 -13.43 1.14 6.71
N VAL A 115 -13.77 0.36 5.69
CA VAL A 115 -13.05 -0.87 5.34
C VAL A 115 -12.42 -0.81 3.95
N VAL A 116 -11.29 -1.48 3.81
CA VAL A 116 -10.64 -1.79 2.53
C VAL A 116 -10.89 -3.26 2.23
N GLU A 117 -11.58 -3.53 1.13
CA GLU A 117 -11.77 -4.90 0.64
C GLU A 117 -10.51 -5.36 -0.07
N ILE A 118 -10.07 -6.58 0.24
CA ILE A 118 -8.94 -7.21 -0.42
C ILE A 118 -9.30 -8.60 -0.91
N GLU A 119 -8.86 -8.91 -2.12
CA GLU A 119 -8.90 -10.25 -2.67
C GLU A 119 -7.48 -10.74 -2.89
N TYR A 120 -7.18 -11.94 -2.42
CA TYR A 120 -5.86 -12.53 -2.56
C TYR A 120 -5.92 -14.05 -2.65
N GLU A 121 -4.91 -14.65 -3.27
CA GLU A 121 -4.79 -16.09 -3.43
C GLU A 121 -3.74 -16.65 -2.48
N THR A 122 -4.09 -17.77 -1.84
CA THR A 122 -3.18 -18.58 -1.04
C THR A 122 -3.18 -20.01 -1.54
N ARG A 123 -2.40 -20.89 -0.89
CA ARG A 123 -2.42 -22.33 -1.17
C ARG A 123 -3.79 -22.99 -0.97
N THR A 124 -4.66 -22.39 -0.18
CA THR A 124 -6.02 -22.91 0.09
C THR A 124 -7.07 -22.31 -0.85
N GLY A 125 -6.65 -21.48 -1.82
CA GLY A 125 -7.52 -20.81 -2.78
C GLY A 125 -7.68 -19.32 -2.51
N VAL A 126 -8.63 -18.72 -3.22
CA VAL A 126 -8.95 -17.29 -3.18
C VAL A 126 -9.66 -16.94 -1.87
N GLN A 127 -9.22 -15.86 -1.23
CA GLN A 127 -9.77 -15.30 -0.01
C GLN A 127 -10.24 -13.87 -0.28
N LEU A 128 -11.37 -13.50 0.34
CA LEU A 128 -11.90 -12.14 0.36
C LEU A 128 -11.96 -11.69 1.82
N GLU A 129 -11.34 -10.56 2.13
CA GLU A 129 -11.31 -10.00 3.49
C GLU A 129 -11.58 -8.50 3.48
N ASN A 130 -12.19 -8.00 4.55
CA ASN A 130 -12.39 -6.57 4.80
C ASN A 130 -11.45 -6.15 5.93
N LEU A 131 -10.51 -5.27 5.62
CA LEU A 131 -9.57 -4.71 6.60
C LEU A 131 -10.05 -3.34 7.05
N THR A 132 -10.27 -3.15 8.35
CA THR A 132 -10.66 -1.84 8.87
C THR A 132 -9.51 -0.84 8.76
N VAL A 133 -9.85 0.45 8.59
CA VAL A 133 -8.84 1.52 8.56
C VAL A 133 -8.11 1.62 9.90
N SER A 134 -8.81 1.38 11.03
CA SER A 134 -8.16 1.29 12.35
C SER A 134 -7.07 0.20 12.41
N PHE A 135 -7.34 -0.99 11.90
CA PHE A 135 -6.38 -2.10 11.82
C PHE A 135 -5.18 -1.73 10.95
N LEU A 136 -5.42 -1.15 9.77
CA LEU A 136 -4.35 -0.74 8.85
C LEU A 136 -3.47 0.35 9.46
N ARG A 137 -4.07 1.31 10.19
CA ARG A 137 -3.32 2.34 10.93
C ARG A 137 -2.43 1.73 12.01
N GLU A 138 -2.95 0.78 12.79
CA GLU A 138 -2.16 0.07 13.80
C GLU A 138 -1.00 -0.70 13.16
N ALA A 139 -1.26 -1.37 12.04
CA ALA A 139 -0.24 -2.07 11.27
C ALA A 139 0.89 -1.11 10.83
N SER A 140 0.56 0.07 10.29
CA SER A 140 1.54 1.07 9.89
C SER A 140 2.38 1.58 11.08
N VAL A 141 1.75 1.82 12.24
CA VAL A 141 2.46 2.19 13.47
C VAL A 141 3.42 1.08 13.92
N ASN A 142 2.98 -0.18 13.87
CA ASN A 142 3.80 -1.33 14.24
C ASN A 142 4.99 -1.52 13.28
N MET A 143 4.78 -1.30 11.97
CA MET A 143 5.86 -1.30 10.98
C MET A 143 6.90 -0.20 11.27
N TYR A 144 6.46 1.00 11.64
CA TYR A 144 7.36 2.09 12.03
C TYR A 144 8.17 1.75 13.29
N LYS A 145 7.51 1.27 14.35
CA LYS A 145 8.18 0.86 15.59
C LYS A 145 9.23 -0.23 15.37
N ARG A 146 8.95 -1.19 14.48
CA ARG A 146 9.94 -2.22 14.11
C ARG A 146 11.14 -1.62 13.40
N ARG A 147 10.90 -0.67 12.48
CA ARG A 147 11.99 0.02 11.76
C ARG A 147 12.85 0.85 12.70
N THR A 148 12.25 1.61 13.62
CA THR A 148 13.01 2.45 14.56
C THR A 148 13.86 1.62 15.52
N ARG A 149 13.31 0.51 16.05
CA ARG A 149 14.07 -0.44 16.88
C ARG A 149 15.25 -1.09 16.14
N LEU A 150 15.08 -1.37 14.84
CA LEU A 150 16.14 -1.93 13.99
C LEU A 150 17.20 -0.88 13.60
N SER A 151 16.85 0.40 13.60
CA SER A 151 17.78 1.50 13.36
C SER A 151 18.46 2.04 14.62
N ASP A 152 18.04 1.62 15.81
CA ASP A 152 18.70 1.97 17.07
C ASP A 152 20.04 1.18 17.19
N PRO A 153 21.20 1.84 17.22
CA PRO A 153 22.49 1.16 17.26
C PRO A 153 22.71 0.35 18.55
N VAL A 154 21.94 0.61 19.62
CA VAL A 154 22.04 -0.11 20.91
C VAL A 154 21.47 -1.53 20.84
N SER A 155 20.51 -1.81 19.94
CA SER A 155 19.87 -3.12 19.83
C SER A 155 20.68 -4.15 19.02
N ILE A 156 21.69 -3.70 18.25
CA ILE A 156 22.57 -4.56 17.44
C ILE A 156 23.60 -5.30 18.33
N PHE A 157 23.99 -4.73 19.46
CA PHE A 157 24.96 -5.35 20.39
C PHE A 157 24.33 -6.31 21.42
N ALA A 158 23.00 -6.37 21.54
CA ALA A 158 22.33 -7.20 22.55
C ALA A 158 21.98 -8.63 22.07
N ARG A 159 22.53 -9.08 20.93
CA ARG A 159 22.27 -10.43 20.37
C ARG A 159 23.50 -11.35 20.36
N GLN A 160 24.58 -10.97 21.03
CA GLN A 160 25.75 -11.83 21.25
C GLN A 160 26.11 -11.82 22.74
N SER A 161 25.35 -12.56 23.54
CA SER A 161 25.72 -12.97 24.91
C SER A 161 24.86 -14.14 25.34
#